data_AF-A0A372J6A5-F1
#
_entry.id   AF-A0A372J6A5-F1
#
_cell.length_a   1.000
_cell.length_b   1.000
_cell.length_c   1.000
_cell.angle_alpha   90.00
_cell.angle_beta   90.00
_cell.angle_gamma   90.00
#
_symmetry.space_group_name_H-M   'P 1'
#
loop_
_entity.id
_entity.type
_entity.pdbx_description
1 polymer ?
#
loop_
_entity_poly.entity_id
_entity_poly.type
_entity_poly.pdbx_seq_one_letter_code
_entity_poly.pdbx_strand_id
1 'polypeptide(L)'
;MASATSHRARAVTSAALDGLVVGAAEAALELPARSRGRAGVYLASGAAVAVETVVRELPALRRAVRGLPALPDEPHDRAARVHQALATTGWGLLVTAVDGPLARALRRRGHARPHLLLGAAVGLATAATTVPAWWRRATALITADRVAAGLDDELAELIRQSSG
;
A
#
# COMPACT_ATOMS: atom_id res chain seq x y z
N MET A 1 7.89 20.66 -2.10
CA MET A 1 7.73 19.55 -3.06
C MET A 1 8.44 18.32 -2.51
N ALA A 2 7.90 17.12 -2.70
CA ALA A 2 8.59 15.91 -2.27
C ALA A 2 9.68 15.55 -3.28
N SER A 3 10.84 15.07 -2.83
CA SER A 3 11.89 14.64 -3.75
C SER A 3 11.49 13.35 -4.47
N ALA A 4 12.04 13.12 -5.66
CA ALA A 4 11.81 11.87 -6.39
C ALA A 4 12.17 10.62 -5.58
N THR A 5 13.17 10.73 -4.71
CA THR A 5 13.55 9.70 -3.75
C THR A 5 12.45 9.42 -2.72
N SER A 6 11.75 10.46 -2.25
CA SER A 6 10.63 10.32 -1.30
C SER A 6 9.46 9.55 -1.92
N HIS A 7 9.08 9.86 -3.16
CA HIS A 7 8.02 9.14 -3.88
C HIS A 7 8.35 7.67 -4.10
N ARG A 8 9.59 7.36 -4.50
CA ARG A 8 10.06 5.98 -4.66
C ARG A 8 10.13 5.23 -3.34
N ALA A 9 10.64 5.85 -2.28
CA ALA A 9 10.67 5.27 -0.95
C ALA A 9 9.25 4.91 -0.49
N ARG A 10 8.29 5.85 -0.64
CA ARG A 10 6.89 5.61 -0.28
C ARG A 10 6.27 4.47 -1.09
N ALA A 11 6.59 4.35 -2.37
CA ALA A 11 6.13 3.23 -3.19
C ALA A 11 6.63 1.87 -2.66
N VAL A 12 7.91 1.78 -2.30
CA VAL A 12 8.49 0.56 -1.72
C VAL A 12 7.88 0.27 -0.36
N THR A 13 7.75 1.29 0.51
CA THR A 13 7.14 1.13 1.83
C THR A 13 5.69 0.66 1.75
N SER A 14 4.87 1.23 0.86
CA SER A 14 3.48 0.79 0.69
C SER A 14 3.40 -0.64 0.16
N ALA A 15 4.24 -1.03 -0.79
CA ALA A 15 4.26 -2.42 -1.26
C ALA A 15 4.71 -3.41 -0.17
N ALA A 16 5.69 -3.02 0.65
CA ALA A 16 6.13 -3.82 1.79
C ALA A 16 5.03 -3.93 2.86
N LEU A 17 4.30 -2.84 3.13
CA LEU A 17 3.16 -2.84 4.04
C LEU A 17 2.04 -3.77 3.56
N ASP A 18 1.71 -3.76 2.27
CA ASP A 18 0.75 -4.69 1.67
C ASP A 18 1.14 -6.15 1.96
N GLY A 19 2.41 -6.49 1.69
CA GLY A 19 2.94 -7.82 1.96
C GLY A 19 2.95 -8.19 3.44
N LEU A 20 3.34 -7.27 4.31
CA LEU A 20 3.36 -7.48 5.75
C LEU A 20 1.95 -7.70 6.31
N VAL A 21 0.96 -6.92 5.89
CA VAL A 21 -0.43 -7.06 6.37
C VAL A 21 -0.99 -8.42 6.00
N VAL A 22 -0.85 -8.84 4.74
CA VAL A 22 -1.36 -10.14 4.28
C VAL A 22 -0.58 -11.28 4.92
N GLY A 23 0.75 -11.20 4.95
CA GLY A 23 1.58 -12.25 5.53
C GLY A 23 1.42 -12.40 7.04
N ALA A 24 1.25 -11.29 7.77
CA ALA A 24 1.02 -11.31 9.21
C ALA A 24 -0.36 -11.91 9.56
N ALA A 25 -1.38 -11.62 8.77
CA ALA A 25 -2.72 -12.18 8.97
C ALA A 25 -2.72 -13.71 8.88
N GLU A 26 -1.95 -14.25 7.94
CA GLU A 26 -1.76 -15.70 7.75
C GLU A 26 -0.87 -16.31 8.84
N ALA A 27 0.25 -15.66 9.14
CA ALA A 27 1.15 -16.03 10.23
C ALA A 27 0.43 -16.11 11.60
N ALA A 28 -0.59 -15.27 11.81
CA ALA A 28 -1.40 -15.25 13.03
C ALA A 28 -2.21 -16.55 13.23
N LEU A 29 -2.35 -17.40 12.21
CA LEU A 29 -3.00 -18.71 12.34
C LEU A 29 -2.19 -19.71 13.17
N GLU A 30 -0.88 -19.48 13.37
CA GLU A 30 -0.09 -20.25 14.35
C GLU A 30 -0.49 -19.94 15.80
N LEU A 31 -1.18 -18.83 16.05
CA LEU A 31 -1.58 -18.43 17.38
C LEU A 31 -2.95 -19.03 17.74
N PRO A 32 -3.19 -19.39 19.02
CA PRO A 32 -4.49 -19.87 19.46
C PRO A 32 -5.60 -18.88 19.12
N ALA A 33 -6.76 -19.41 18.70
CA ALA A 33 -7.87 -18.60 18.17
C ALA A 33 -8.35 -17.48 19.12
N ARG A 34 -8.28 -17.70 20.44
CA ARG A 34 -8.71 -16.73 21.47
C ARG A 34 -7.54 -16.08 22.21
N SER A 35 -6.34 -16.08 21.63
CA SER A 35 -5.16 -15.47 22.26
C SER A 35 -5.11 -13.95 22.04
N ARG A 36 -4.62 -13.22 23.05
CA ARG A 36 -4.31 -11.79 22.93
C ARG A 36 -3.27 -11.50 21.85
N GLY A 37 -2.33 -12.43 21.63
CA GLY A 37 -1.35 -12.32 20.56
C GLY A 37 -2.01 -12.27 19.18
N ARG A 38 -2.96 -13.17 18.90
CA ARG A 38 -3.68 -13.19 17.62
C ARG A 38 -4.52 -11.92 17.43
N ALA A 39 -5.22 -11.50 18.48
CA ALA A 39 -5.98 -10.25 18.46
C ALA A 39 -5.06 -9.03 18.21
N GLY A 40 -3.89 -9.00 18.85
CA GLY A 40 -2.89 -7.94 18.68
C GLY A 40 -2.37 -7.85 17.24
N VAL A 41 -2.12 -8.98 16.58
CA VAL A 41 -1.69 -8.98 15.17
C VAL A 41 -2.78 -8.42 14.26
N TYR A 42 -4.03 -8.88 14.41
CA TYR A 42 -5.13 -8.34 13.59
C TYR A 42 -5.41 -6.86 13.87
N LEU A 43 -5.31 -6.42 15.13
CA LEU A 43 -5.42 -5.01 15.49
C LEU A 43 -4.29 -4.18 14.87
N ALA A 44 -3.04 -4.66 14.93
CA ALA A 44 -1.91 -3.98 14.31
C ALA A 44 -2.05 -3.89 12.79
N SER A 45 -2.47 -4.98 12.13
CA SER A 45 -2.76 -4.99 10.69
C SER A 45 -3.89 -4.01 10.34
N GLY A 46 -4.99 -4.02 11.09
CA GLY A 46 -6.10 -3.09 10.90
C GLY A 46 -5.69 -1.63 11.12
N ALA A 47 -4.88 -1.36 12.16
CA ALA A 47 -4.36 -0.03 12.44
C ALA A 47 -3.43 0.47 11.32
N ALA A 48 -2.56 -0.39 10.79
CA ALA A 48 -1.68 -0.04 9.67
C ALA A 48 -2.48 0.37 8.42
N VAL A 49 -3.50 -0.42 8.05
CA VAL A 49 -4.40 -0.11 6.92
C VAL A 49 -5.19 1.17 7.17
N ALA A 50 -5.69 1.37 8.40
CA ALA A 50 -6.43 2.58 8.77
C ALA A 50 -5.54 3.83 8.69
N VAL A 51 -4.33 3.78 9.24
CA VAL A 51 -3.36 4.90 9.17
C VAL A 51 -3.00 5.20 7.72
N GLU A 52 -2.74 4.18 6.91
CA GLU A 52 -2.44 4.38 5.49
C GLU A 52 -3.62 5.04 4.75
N THR A 53 -4.84 4.60 5.03
CA THR A 53 -6.07 5.19 4.47
C THR A 53 -6.22 6.64 4.90
N VAL A 54 -6.07 6.95 6.19
CA VAL A 54 -6.18 8.31 6.71
C VAL A 54 -5.12 9.23 6.11
N VAL A 55 -3.86 8.78 6.03
CA VAL A 55 -2.76 9.57 5.45
C VAL A 55 -3.02 9.86 3.96
N ARG A 56 -3.65 8.94 3.24
CA ARG A 56 -4.03 9.12 1.83
C ARG A 56 -5.23 10.06 1.67
N GLU A 57 -6.23 9.96 2.54
CA GLU A 57 -7.44 10.78 2.51
C GLU A 57 -7.26 12.16 3.17
N LEU A 58 -6.16 12.38 3.90
CA LEU A 58 -5.87 13.63 4.61
C LEU A 58 -6.01 14.89 3.74
N PRO A 59 -5.52 14.92 2.47
CA PRO A 59 -5.68 16.09 1.61
C PRO A 59 -7.15 16.36 1.26
N ALA A 60 -7.93 15.30 0.98
CA ALA A 60 -9.35 15.40 0.69
C ALA A 60 -10.12 15.88 1.93
N LEU A 61 -9.83 15.32 3.10
CA LEU A 61 -10.40 15.74 4.39
C LEU A 61 -10.08 17.21 4.70
N ARG A 62 -8.83 17.64 4.47
CA ARG A 62 -8.44 19.06 4.64
C ARG A 62 -9.21 19.99 3.71
N ARG A 63 -9.50 19.59 2.47
CA ARG A 63 -10.32 20.39 1.54
C ARG A 63 -11.77 20.42 1.97
N ALA A 64 -12.34 19.28 2.35
CA ALA A 64 -13.72 19.17 2.84
C ALA A 64 -13.96 20.05 4.08
N VAL A 65 -13.05 20.03 5.06
CA VAL A 65 -13.13 20.89 6.26
C VAL A 65 -13.06 22.39 5.90
N ARG A 66 -12.39 22.74 4.78
CA ARG A 66 -12.32 24.11 4.26
C ARG A 66 -13.48 24.47 3.31
N GLY A 67 -14.47 23.59 3.13
CA GLY A 67 -15.58 23.79 2.20
C GLY A 67 -15.17 23.79 0.72
N LEU A 68 -13.97 23.31 0.39
CA LEU A 68 -13.47 23.24 -0.98
C LEU A 68 -13.93 21.93 -1.64
N PRO A 69 -14.21 21.93 -2.95
CA PRO A 69 -14.56 20.72 -3.66
C PRO A 69 -13.42 19.70 -3.59
N ALA A 70 -13.79 18.42 -3.58
CA ALA A 70 -12.84 17.32 -3.69
C ALA A 70 -12.09 17.44 -5.01
N LEU A 71 -10.77 17.20 -4.96
CA LEU A 71 -10.00 17.08 -6.20
C LEU A 71 -10.44 15.80 -6.91
N PRO A 72 -10.61 15.83 -8.24
CA PRO A 72 -10.87 14.61 -8.99
C PRO A 72 -9.73 13.61 -8.74
N ASP A 73 -10.11 12.36 -8.52
CA ASP A 73 -9.17 11.27 -8.39
C ASP A 73 -8.32 11.15 -9.66
N GLU A 74 -7.01 11.26 -9.50
CA GLU A 74 -6.08 11.06 -10.60
C GLU A 74 -6.19 9.62 -11.15
N PRO A 75 -6.20 9.40 -12.47
CA PRO A 75 -6.39 8.07 -13.07
C PRO A 75 -5.39 7.02 -12.58
N HIS A 76 -4.14 7.45 -12.32
CA HIS A 76 -3.07 6.59 -11.84
C HIS A 76 -3.26 6.15 -10.39
N ASP A 77 -3.89 6.98 -9.55
CA ASP A 77 -4.24 6.65 -8.17
C ASP A 77 -5.37 5.62 -8.12
N ARG A 78 -6.36 5.77 -9.00
CA ARG A 78 -7.45 4.80 -9.13
C ARG A 78 -6.95 3.44 -9.61
N ALA A 79 -6.11 3.41 -10.65
CA ALA A 79 -5.55 2.17 -11.18
C ALA A 79 -4.69 1.43 -10.14
N ALA A 80 -3.86 2.16 -9.38
CA ALA A 80 -3.07 1.57 -8.30
C ALA A 80 -3.95 0.95 -7.20
N ARG A 81 -5.05 1.64 -6.80
CA ARG A 81 -6.01 1.12 -5.80
C ARG A 81 -6.73 -0.13 -6.28
N VAL A 82 -7.24 -0.14 -7.50
CA VAL A 82 -7.93 -1.32 -8.05
C VAL A 82 -6.97 -2.51 -8.12
N HIS A 83 -5.72 -2.28 -8.58
CA HIS A 83 -4.71 -3.34 -8.63
C HIS A 83 -4.35 -3.86 -7.23
N GLN A 84 -4.16 -2.97 -6.24
CA GLN A 84 -3.91 -3.35 -4.85
C GLN A 84 -5.07 -4.18 -4.30
N ALA A 85 -6.32 -3.74 -4.48
CA ALA A 85 -7.51 -4.43 -4.01
C ALA A 85 -7.67 -5.82 -4.65
N LEU A 86 -7.44 -5.92 -5.97
CA LEU A 86 -7.47 -7.19 -6.69
C LEU A 86 -6.34 -8.13 -6.26
N ALA A 87 -5.11 -7.63 -6.11
CA ALA A 87 -3.97 -8.44 -5.71
C ALA A 87 -4.15 -8.98 -4.28
N THR A 88 -4.48 -8.12 -3.32
CA THR A 88 -4.70 -8.51 -1.92
C THR A 88 -5.88 -9.46 -1.76
N THR A 89 -7.01 -9.18 -2.43
CA THR A 89 -8.19 -10.07 -2.41
C THR A 89 -7.88 -11.39 -3.11
N GLY A 90 -7.21 -11.35 -4.26
CA GLY A 90 -6.84 -12.53 -5.03
C GLY A 90 -5.92 -13.46 -4.24
N TRP A 91 -4.87 -12.92 -3.63
CA TRP A 91 -3.98 -13.68 -2.74
C TRP A 91 -4.70 -14.18 -1.50
N GLY A 92 -5.54 -13.36 -0.87
CA GLY A 92 -6.34 -13.78 0.29
C GLY A 92 -7.27 -14.96 -0.02
N LEU A 93 -7.96 -14.93 -1.17
CA LEU A 93 -8.82 -16.02 -1.62
C LEU A 93 -8.02 -17.27 -1.97
N LEU A 94 -6.92 -17.11 -2.71
CA LEU A 94 -6.06 -18.22 -3.09
C LEU A 94 -5.54 -18.95 -1.86
N VAL A 95 -5.04 -18.21 -0.87
CA VAL A 95 -4.52 -18.76 0.39
C VAL A 95 -5.61 -19.43 1.18
N THR A 96 -6.78 -18.79 1.32
CA THR A 96 -7.92 -19.42 2.01
C THR A 96 -8.31 -20.76 1.38
N ALA A 97 -8.24 -20.88 0.05
CA ALA A 97 -8.56 -22.11 -0.65
C ALA A 97 -7.50 -23.22 -0.46
N VAL A 98 -6.22 -22.86 -0.35
CA VAL A 98 -5.11 -23.83 -0.32
C VAL A 98 -4.44 -23.99 1.05
N ASP A 99 -4.78 -23.17 2.06
CA ASP A 99 -4.13 -23.16 3.37
C ASP A 99 -4.25 -24.53 4.05
N GLY A 100 -5.47 -25.04 4.21
CA GLY A 100 -5.72 -26.35 4.81
C GLY A 100 -4.87 -27.49 4.22
N PRO A 101 -4.87 -27.73 2.90
CA PRO A 101 -4.05 -28.78 2.28
C PRO A 101 -2.54 -28.47 2.34
N LEU A 102 -2.10 -27.23 2.11
CA LEU A 102 -0.66 -26.89 2.16
C LEU A 102 -0.10 -26.99 3.58
N ALA A 103 -0.81 -26.47 4.57
CA ALA A 103 -0.39 -26.55 5.96
C ALA A 103 -0.27 -28.00 6.42
N ARG A 104 -1.20 -28.88 5.99
CA ARG A 104 -1.10 -30.32 6.23
C ARG A 104 0.11 -30.95 5.53
N ALA A 105 0.38 -30.59 4.28
CA ALA A 105 1.54 -31.08 3.54
C ALA A 105 2.86 -30.64 4.19
N LEU A 106 2.96 -29.39 4.62
CA LEU A 106 4.14 -28.83 5.31
C LEU A 106 4.37 -29.51 6.67
N ARG A 107 3.31 -29.76 7.45
CA ARG A 107 3.41 -30.52 8.70
C ARG A 107 3.91 -31.94 8.47
N ARG A 108 3.40 -32.62 7.43
CA ARG A 108 3.89 -33.96 7.04
C ARG A 108 5.37 -33.98 6.65
N ARG A 109 5.89 -32.86 6.15
CA ARG A 109 7.33 -32.67 5.86
C ARG A 109 8.16 -32.23 7.07
N GLY A 110 7.56 -32.12 8.26
CA GLY A 110 8.26 -31.79 9.50
C GLY A 110 8.38 -30.29 9.80
N HIS A 111 7.68 -29.41 9.07
CA HIS A 111 7.68 -27.98 9.40
C HIS A 111 6.83 -27.70 10.64
N ALA A 112 7.48 -27.16 11.68
CA ALA A 112 6.85 -26.86 12.97
C ALA A 112 5.89 -25.65 12.93
N ARG A 113 6.05 -24.75 11.96
CA ARG A 113 5.25 -23.51 11.82
C ARG A 113 4.82 -23.28 10.37
N PRO A 114 3.93 -24.13 9.83
CA PRO A 114 3.50 -24.06 8.43
C PRO A 114 2.88 -22.71 8.03
N HIS A 115 2.07 -22.10 8.90
CA HIS A 115 1.37 -20.85 8.59
C HIS A 115 2.30 -19.63 8.63
N LEU A 116 3.42 -19.67 9.36
CA LEU A 116 4.46 -18.65 9.22
C LEU A 116 5.12 -18.69 7.83
N LEU A 117 5.42 -19.89 7.32
CA LEU A 117 6.02 -20.06 6.00
C LEU A 117 5.06 -19.64 4.89
N LEU A 118 3.80 -20.04 5.01
CA LEU A 118 2.73 -19.62 4.09
C LEU A 118 2.54 -18.10 4.13
N GLY A 119 2.45 -17.51 5.32
CA GLY A 119 2.35 -16.07 5.47
C GLY A 119 3.54 -15.31 4.88
N ALA A 120 4.77 -15.79 5.08
CA ALA A 120 5.95 -15.18 4.47
C ALA A 120 5.90 -15.26 2.94
N ALA A 121 5.56 -16.43 2.37
CA ALA A 121 5.49 -16.61 0.92
C ALA A 121 4.41 -15.73 0.28
N VAL A 122 3.22 -15.69 0.87
CA VAL A 122 2.08 -14.89 0.38
C VAL A 122 2.36 -13.40 0.56
N GLY A 123 2.95 -12.99 1.68
CA GLY A 123 3.34 -11.62 1.91
C GLY A 123 4.35 -11.13 0.87
N LEU A 124 5.37 -11.94 0.56
CA LEU A 124 6.34 -11.64 -0.50
C LEU A 124 5.68 -11.59 -1.88
N ALA A 125 4.80 -12.54 -2.19
CA ALA A 125 4.09 -12.56 -3.46
C ALA A 125 3.17 -11.34 -3.62
N THR A 126 2.47 -10.96 -2.56
CA THR A 126 1.63 -9.75 -2.50
C THR A 126 2.49 -8.51 -2.76
N ALA A 127 3.57 -8.31 -2.01
CA ALA A 127 4.47 -7.19 -2.19
C ALA A 127 5.03 -7.14 -3.62
N ALA A 128 5.53 -8.25 -4.15
CA ALA A 128 6.05 -8.34 -5.51
C ALA A 128 5.00 -7.96 -6.57
N THR A 129 3.74 -8.37 -6.36
CA THR A 129 2.64 -8.03 -7.29
C THR A 129 2.14 -6.59 -7.19
N THR A 130 2.28 -5.93 -6.03
CA THR A 130 1.85 -4.53 -5.86
C THR A 130 2.96 -3.51 -6.13
N VAL A 131 4.25 -3.88 -5.99
CA VAL A 131 5.41 -3.01 -6.29
C VAL A 131 5.26 -2.28 -7.65
N PRO A 132 4.94 -2.94 -8.78
CA PRO A 132 4.84 -2.26 -10.06
C PRO A 132 3.75 -1.17 -10.10
N ALA A 133 2.63 -1.40 -9.41
CA ALA A 133 1.54 -0.42 -9.34
C ALA A 133 1.97 0.80 -8.52
N TRP A 134 2.62 0.57 -7.37
CA TRP A 134 3.18 1.62 -6.52
C TRP A 134 4.27 2.42 -7.24
N TRP A 135 5.12 1.74 -8.00
CA TRP A 135 6.20 2.37 -8.76
C TRP A 135 5.68 3.25 -9.91
N ARG A 136 4.66 2.79 -10.64
CA ARG A 136 4.00 3.60 -11.68
C ARG A 136 3.38 4.86 -11.08
N ARG A 137 2.71 4.74 -9.93
CA ARG A 137 2.15 5.88 -9.18
C ARG A 137 3.24 6.88 -8.80
N ALA A 138 4.33 6.43 -8.18
CA ALA A 138 5.45 7.30 -7.81
C ALA A 138 6.05 8.02 -9.03
N THR A 139 6.18 7.32 -10.15
CA THR A 139 6.69 7.91 -11.39
C THR A 139 5.78 9.01 -11.93
N ALA A 140 4.45 8.80 -11.91
CA ALA A 140 3.49 9.81 -12.30
C ALA A 140 3.56 11.06 -11.41
N LEU A 141 3.65 10.88 -10.09
CA LEU A 141 3.79 11.99 -9.13
C LEU A 141 5.09 12.79 -9.34
N ILE A 142 6.20 12.12 -9.63
CA ILE A 142 7.48 12.78 -9.94
C ILE A 142 7.35 13.65 -11.20
N THR A 143 6.66 13.15 -12.23
CA THR A 143 6.43 13.92 -13.46
C THR A 143 5.53 15.12 -13.20
N ALA A 144 4.44 14.94 -12.45
CA ALA A 144 3.54 16.02 -12.07
C ALA A 144 4.26 17.12 -11.27
N ASP A 145 5.09 16.75 -10.28
CA ASP A 145 5.90 17.69 -9.50
C ASP A 145 6.87 18.47 -10.41
N ARG A 146 7.50 17.84 -11.41
CA ARG A 146 8.39 18.55 -12.34
C ARG A 146 7.64 19.55 -13.24
N VAL A 147 6.46 19.18 -13.73
CA VAL A 147 5.63 20.07 -14.55
C VAL A 147 5.17 21.28 -13.73
N ALA A 148 4.72 21.05 -12.49
CA ALA A 148 4.33 22.13 -11.59
C ALA A 148 5.48 23.10 -11.31
N ALA A 149 6.68 22.59 -11.03
CA ALA A 149 7.86 23.43 -10.83
C ALA A 149 8.20 24.29 -12.06
N GLY A 150 8.11 23.72 -13.26
CA GLY A 150 8.35 24.48 -14.50
C GLY A 150 7.30 25.58 -14.75
N LEU A 151 6.03 25.33 -14.41
CA LEU A 151 4.97 26.33 -14.51
C LEU A 151 5.17 27.47 -13.48
N ASP A 152 5.63 27.15 -12.27
CA ASP A 152 5.95 28.16 -11.26
C ASP A 152 7.12 29.06 -11.72
N ASP A 153 8.14 28.47 -12.35
CA ASP A 153 9.27 29.20 -12.93
C ASP A 153 8.82 30.11 -14.10
N GLU A 154 7.96 29.60 -15.00
CA GLU A 154 7.42 30.37 -16.12
C GLU A 154 6.51 31.53 -15.64
N LEU A 155 5.68 31.27 -14.63
CA LEU A 155 4.85 32.31 -14.00
C LEU A 155 5.71 33.39 -13.36
N ALA A 156 6.78 33.01 -12.64
CA ALA A 156 7.71 33.94 -12.02
C ALA A 156 8.45 34.81 -13.06
N GLU A 157 8.77 34.23 -14.22
CA GLU A 157 9.39 34.94 -15.35
C GLU A 157 8.41 35.96 -15.95
N LEU A 158 7.16 35.57 -16.21
CA LEU A 158 6.13 36.46 -16.74
C LEU A 158 5.84 37.64 -15.80
N ILE A 159 5.78 37.39 -14.48
CA ILE A 159 5.62 38.45 -13.48
C ILE A 159 6.82 39.42 -13.54
N ARG A 160 8.05 38.91 -13.64
CA ARG A 160 9.26 39.73 -13.74
C ARG A 160 9.29 40.58 -15.00
N GLN A 161 8.87 40.03 -16.14
CA GLN A 161 8.79 40.77 -17.42
C GLN A 161 7.70 41.84 -17.41
N SER A 162 6.59 41.62 -16.68
CA SER A 162 5.51 42.62 -16.56
C SER A 162 5.81 43.78 -15.62
N SER A 163 6.88 43.69 -14.83
CA SER A 163 7.24 44.65 -13.77
C SER A 163 8.50 45.48 -14.08
N GLY A 164 9.10 45.30 -15.27
CA GLY A 164 10.19 46.13 -15.80
C GLY A 164 9.76 46.90 -17.03
#